data_AF-A0AA39J214-F1
#
_entry.id   AF-A0AA39J214-F1
#
_cell.length_a   1.000
_cell.length_b   1.000
_cell.length_c   1.000
_cell.angle_alpha   90.00
_cell.angle_beta   90.00
_cell.angle_gamma   90.00
#
_symmetry.space_group_name_H-M   'P 1'
#
loop_
_entity.id
_entity.type
_entity.pdbx_description
1 polymer ?
#
loop_
_entity_poly.entity_id
_entity_poly.type
_entity_poly.pdbx_seq_one_letter_code
_entity_poly.pdbx_strand_id
1 'polypeptide(L)'
;MRPLILVWMLVASYIVLGAAQDLTPSISWKNPNITSSKDNRISITRASLDKAVSMLQPNGQFNGAFHSIYAIALALYGRIAEFDRLTNQTKYKQTLKQGFALAEPVNSEFSSALNYGYAAAGAYTACQDPDFLDLAVTSWPILVDSNSGRRHLLGES
;
A
#
# COMPACT_ATOMS: atom_id res chain seq x y z
N MET A 1 1.89 0.45 47.70
CA MET A 1 2.21 1.55 46.76
C MET A 1 2.11 1.15 45.28
N ARG A 2 2.54 -0.07 44.89
CA ARG A 2 2.45 -0.59 43.51
C ARG A 2 1.05 -0.63 42.83
N PRO A 3 -0.06 -0.95 43.53
CA PRO A 3 -1.38 -1.00 42.86
C PRO A 3 -1.94 0.39 42.53
N LEU A 4 -1.56 1.42 43.30
CA LEU A 4 -2.04 2.78 43.10
C LEU A 4 -1.48 3.40 41.80
N ILE A 5 -0.22 3.09 41.47
CA ILE A 5 0.47 3.56 40.26
C ILE A 5 -0.18 2.98 38.99
N LEU A 6 -0.60 1.71 39.03
CA LEU A 6 -1.25 1.04 37.89
C LEU A 6 -2.65 1.61 37.61
N VAL A 7 -3.40 1.97 38.66
CA VAL A 7 -4.71 2.62 38.52
C VAL A 7 -4.55 4.01 37.90
N TRP A 8 -3.56 4.79 38.32
CA TRP A 8 -3.29 6.11 37.73
C TRP A 8 -2.84 6.05 36.27
N MET A 9 -2.04 5.04 35.89
CA MET A 9 -1.66 4.82 34.50
C MET A 9 -2.88 4.48 33.63
N LEU A 10 -3.77 3.60 34.10
CA LEU A 10 -5.00 3.24 33.39
C LEU A 10 -5.96 4.42 33.23
N VAL A 11 -6.13 5.24 34.27
CA VAL A 11 -6.98 6.44 34.22
C VAL A 11 -6.40 7.49 33.29
N ALA A 12 -5.08 7.73 33.33
CA ALA A 12 -4.43 8.66 32.40
C ALA A 12 -4.56 8.20 30.94
N SER A 13 -4.40 6.89 30.66
CA SER A 13 -4.61 6.33 29.31
C SER A 13 -6.07 6.48 28.83
N TYR A 14 -7.05 6.34 29.74
CA TYR A 14 -8.47 6.54 29.41
C TYR A 14 -8.81 8.00 29.10
N ILE A 15 -8.23 8.96 29.83
CA ILE A 15 -8.44 10.40 29.58
C ILE A 15 -7.85 10.81 28.23
N VAL A 16 -6.67 10.28 27.86
CA VAL A 16 -6.05 10.55 26.55
C VAL A 16 -6.84 9.91 25.41
N LEU A 17 -7.44 8.72 25.60
CA LEU A 17 -8.29 8.08 24.59
C LEU A 17 -9.60 8.85 24.34
N GLY A 18 -10.18 9.46 25.38
CA GLY A 18 -11.40 10.27 25.28
C GLY A 18 -11.20 11.57 24.50
N ALA A 19 -10.02 12.18 24.56
CA ALA A 19 -9.69 13.41 23.83
C ALA A 19 -9.59 13.23 22.30
N ALA A 20 -9.45 11.99 21.81
CA ALA A 20 -9.39 11.69 20.38
C ALA A 20 -10.77 11.51 19.72
N GLN A 21 -11.84 11.30 20.51
CA GLN A 21 -13.19 11.04 20.00
C GLN A 21 -13.92 12.30 19.51
N ASP A 22 -13.40 13.49 19.83
CA ASP A 22 -14.03 14.78 19.49
C ASP A 22 -13.23 15.60 18.46
N LEU A 23 -12.37 14.93 17.68
CA LEU A 23 -11.74 15.53 16.51
C LEU A 23 -12.79 15.67 15.40
N THR A 24 -13.66 16.67 15.51
CA THR A 24 -14.49 17.10 14.39
C THR A 24 -13.59 17.87 13.41
N PRO A 25 -13.32 17.34 12.19
CA PRO A 25 -12.53 18.09 11.23
C PRO A 25 -13.22 19.42 10.93
N SER A 26 -12.46 20.50 10.86
CA SER A 26 -13.02 21.82 10.57
C SER A 26 -13.74 21.80 9.21
N ILE A 27 -14.68 22.74 9.03
CA ILE A 27 -15.46 22.85 7.79
C ILE A 27 -14.54 22.98 6.57
N SER A 28 -13.40 23.67 6.69
CA SER A 28 -12.40 23.80 5.64
C SER A 28 -11.74 22.47 5.21
N TRP A 29 -11.61 21.50 6.12
CA TRP A 29 -11.15 20.14 5.80
C TRP A 29 -12.27 19.27 5.20
N LYS A 30 -13.51 19.47 5.65
CA LYS A 30 -14.68 18.72 5.14
C LYS A 30 -15.09 19.16 3.73
N ASN A 31 -14.93 20.43 3.41
CA ASN A 31 -15.26 21.00 2.10
C ASN A 31 -14.13 21.91 1.60
N PRO A 32 -13.00 21.33 1.15
CA PRO A 32 -11.91 22.12 0.61
C PRO A 32 -12.36 22.86 -0.64
N ASN A 33 -12.00 24.14 -0.75
CA ASN A 33 -12.22 24.91 -1.97
C ASN A 33 -11.25 24.45 -3.07
N ILE A 34 -11.65 23.44 -3.85
CA ILE A 34 -10.85 22.91 -4.95
C ILE A 34 -11.10 23.75 -6.20
N THR A 35 -10.18 24.68 -6.48
CA THR A 35 -10.26 25.58 -7.64
C THR A 35 -9.84 24.93 -8.96
N SER A 36 -9.19 23.77 -8.90
CA SER A 36 -8.75 23.04 -10.09
C SER A 36 -9.82 22.07 -10.61
N SER A 37 -9.99 22.00 -11.93
CA SER A 37 -10.90 21.03 -12.54
C SER A 37 -10.41 19.59 -12.33
N LYS A 38 -11.34 18.64 -12.43
CA LYS A 38 -11.01 17.20 -12.37
C LYS A 38 -9.98 16.82 -13.46
N ASP A 39 -10.19 17.27 -14.69
CA ASP A 39 -9.31 16.94 -15.81
C ASP A 39 -7.92 17.53 -15.65
N ASN A 40 -7.81 18.76 -15.12
CA ASN A 40 -6.52 19.36 -14.83
C ASN A 40 -5.75 18.54 -13.78
N ARG A 41 -6.42 18.10 -12.71
CA ARG A 41 -5.80 17.24 -11.68
C ARG A 41 -5.36 15.89 -12.26
N ILE A 42 -6.21 15.24 -13.07
CA ILE A 42 -5.87 13.98 -13.75
C ILE A 42 -4.64 14.18 -14.64
N SER A 43 -4.57 15.29 -15.39
CA SER A 43 -3.45 15.61 -16.26
C SER A 43 -2.13 15.78 -15.49
N ILE A 44 -2.14 16.58 -14.42
CA ILE A 44 -0.97 16.81 -13.57
C ILE A 44 -0.50 15.51 -12.91
N THR A 45 -1.42 14.72 -12.36
CA THR A 45 -1.08 13.43 -11.74
C THR A 45 -0.51 12.47 -12.77
N ARG A 46 -1.13 12.36 -13.96
CA ARG A 46 -0.61 11.52 -15.04
C ARG A 46 0.81 11.91 -15.42
N ALA A 47 1.07 13.20 -15.65
CA ALA A 47 2.40 13.69 -16.01
C ALA A 47 3.45 13.40 -14.93
N SER A 48 3.07 13.56 -13.65
CA SER A 48 3.94 13.24 -12.51
C SER A 48 4.25 11.74 -12.43
N LEU A 49 3.25 10.88 -12.64
CA LEU A 49 3.42 9.42 -12.63
C LEU A 49 4.26 8.95 -13.82
N ASP A 50 4.01 9.47 -15.02
CA ASP A 50 4.82 9.20 -16.22
C ASP A 50 6.29 9.59 -15.97
N LYS A 51 6.51 10.75 -15.34
CA LYS A 51 7.86 11.20 -14.97
C LYS A 51 8.50 10.25 -13.97
N ALA A 52 7.80 9.84 -12.93
CA ALA A 52 8.32 8.90 -11.94
C ALA A 52 8.66 7.54 -12.57
N VAL A 53 7.79 7.00 -13.43
CA VAL A 53 8.05 5.76 -14.18
C VAL A 53 9.29 5.89 -15.07
N SER A 54 9.49 7.03 -15.72
CA SER A 54 10.68 7.26 -16.56
C SER A 54 12.01 7.28 -15.78
N MET A 55 11.96 7.42 -14.46
CA MET A 55 13.13 7.43 -13.58
C MET A 55 13.45 6.04 -13.01
N LEU A 56 12.63 5.03 -13.32
CA LEU A 56 12.92 3.64 -12.98
C LEU A 56 14.05 3.10 -13.87
N GLN A 57 14.93 2.33 -13.27
CA GLN A 57 15.96 1.55 -13.95
C GLN A 57 15.33 0.32 -14.61
N PRO A 58 16.07 -0.38 -15.51
CA PRO A 58 15.59 -1.61 -16.13
C PRO A 58 15.22 -2.74 -15.15
N ASN A 59 15.73 -2.71 -13.92
CA ASN A 59 15.35 -3.63 -12.84
C ASN A 59 14.08 -3.20 -12.08
N GLY A 60 13.36 -2.18 -12.56
CA GLY A 60 12.12 -1.68 -11.97
C GLY A 60 12.32 -0.77 -10.75
N GLN A 61 13.55 -0.49 -10.33
CA GLN A 61 13.85 0.28 -9.12
C GLN A 61 14.32 1.70 -9.43
N PHE A 62 14.23 2.60 -8.47
CA PHE A 62 14.90 3.90 -8.60
C PHE A 62 16.41 3.75 -8.42
N ASN A 63 17.17 4.71 -8.97
CA ASN A 63 18.62 4.73 -8.77
C ASN A 63 18.98 5.10 -7.32
N GLY A 64 19.87 4.32 -6.70
CA GLY A 64 20.53 4.65 -5.44
C GLY A 64 20.94 3.41 -4.64
N ALA A 65 21.61 3.64 -3.51
CA ALA A 65 22.21 2.57 -2.69
C ALA A 65 21.43 2.25 -1.40
N PHE A 66 20.28 2.89 -1.17
CA PHE A 66 19.53 2.74 0.08
C PHE A 66 18.49 1.62 -0.03
N HIS A 67 18.37 0.81 1.02
CA HIS A 67 17.36 -0.27 1.11
C HIS A 67 15.92 0.25 0.99
N SER A 68 15.66 1.53 1.30
CA SER A 68 14.34 2.17 1.16
C SER A 68 13.89 2.35 -0.29
N ILE A 69 14.78 2.26 -1.27
CA ILE A 69 14.48 2.43 -2.69
C ILE A 69 13.43 1.42 -3.18
N TYR A 70 13.48 0.21 -2.65
CA TYR A 70 12.51 -0.83 -2.94
C TYR A 70 11.10 -0.47 -2.48
N ALA A 71 10.98 0.09 -1.27
CA ALA A 71 9.70 0.57 -0.74
C ALA A 71 9.16 1.75 -1.55
N ILE A 72 10.03 2.62 -2.07
CA ILE A 72 9.65 3.76 -2.90
C ILE A 72 9.13 3.31 -4.27
N ALA A 73 9.79 2.34 -4.92
CA ALA A 73 9.32 1.77 -6.18
C ALA A 73 7.97 1.06 -6.00
N LEU A 74 7.82 0.30 -4.91
CA LEU A 74 6.56 -0.37 -4.60
C LEU A 74 5.42 0.62 -4.32
N ALA A 75 5.72 1.71 -3.61
CA ALA A 75 4.76 2.78 -3.40
C ALA A 75 4.33 3.40 -4.73
N LEU A 76 5.26 3.62 -5.67
CA LEU A 76 4.91 4.08 -7.02
C LEU A 76 3.97 3.10 -7.72
N TYR A 77 4.22 1.79 -7.66
CA TYR A 77 3.34 0.77 -8.26
C TYR A 77 1.93 0.83 -7.67
N GLY A 78 1.80 0.97 -6.35
CA GLY A 78 0.50 1.20 -5.70
C GLY A 78 -0.20 2.46 -6.23
N ARG A 79 0.54 3.56 -6.42
CA ARG A 79 -0.03 4.82 -6.93
C ARG A 79 -0.46 4.76 -8.39
N ILE A 80 0.30 4.11 -9.28
CA ILE A 80 -0.08 3.99 -10.69
C ILE A 80 -1.28 3.04 -10.86
N ALA A 81 -1.36 1.97 -10.05
CA ALA A 81 -2.53 1.10 -10.01
C ALA A 81 -3.79 1.84 -9.51
N GLU A 82 -3.65 2.62 -8.43
CA GLU A 82 -4.74 3.43 -7.90
C GLU A 82 -5.21 4.50 -8.91
N PHE A 83 -4.28 5.14 -9.62
CA PHE A 83 -4.61 6.11 -10.66
C PHE A 83 -5.40 5.47 -11.81
N ASP A 84 -4.94 4.32 -12.32
CA ASP A 84 -5.63 3.56 -13.36
C ASP A 84 -7.04 3.19 -12.89
N ARG A 85 -7.21 2.71 -11.65
CA ARG A 85 -8.52 2.43 -11.05
C ARG A 85 -9.43 3.67 -10.98
N LEU A 86 -8.92 4.79 -10.46
CA LEU A 86 -9.70 6.03 -10.25
C LEU A 86 -10.08 6.71 -11.55
N THR A 87 -9.31 6.50 -12.61
CA THR A 87 -9.56 7.07 -13.94
C THR A 87 -10.22 6.09 -14.91
N ASN A 88 -10.46 4.85 -14.47
CA ASN A 88 -10.98 3.75 -15.29
C ASN A 88 -10.13 3.53 -16.55
N GLN A 89 -8.81 3.50 -16.37
CA GLN A 89 -7.80 3.29 -17.41
C GLN A 89 -6.91 2.11 -17.01
N THR A 90 -6.18 1.55 -17.97
CA THR A 90 -5.20 0.47 -17.73
C THR A 90 -3.85 0.85 -18.32
N LYS A 91 -3.52 2.14 -18.32
CA LYS A 91 -2.34 2.69 -19.00
C LYS A 91 -1.06 2.06 -18.47
N TYR A 92 -0.98 1.85 -17.17
CA TYR A 92 0.22 1.38 -16.49
C TYR A 92 0.25 -0.14 -16.27
N LYS A 93 -0.74 -0.88 -16.82
CA LYS A 93 -0.83 -2.33 -16.67
C LYS A 93 0.48 -3.05 -16.98
N GLN A 94 1.11 -2.74 -18.12
CA GLN A 94 2.35 -3.40 -18.52
C GLN A 94 3.53 -3.03 -17.60
N THR A 95 3.61 -1.76 -17.20
CA THR A 95 4.60 -1.29 -16.23
C THR A 95 4.45 -2.01 -14.89
N LEU A 96 3.22 -2.23 -14.42
CA LEU A 96 2.93 -2.97 -13.20
C LEU A 96 3.38 -4.43 -13.31
N LYS A 97 3.02 -5.13 -14.41
CA LYS A 97 3.46 -6.53 -14.62
C LYS A 97 4.99 -6.66 -14.59
N GLN A 98 5.68 -5.76 -15.30
CA GLN A 98 7.14 -5.75 -15.30
C GLN A 98 7.71 -5.43 -13.92
N GLY A 99 7.17 -4.41 -13.25
CA GLY A 99 7.63 -3.99 -11.93
C GLY A 99 7.51 -5.09 -10.88
N PHE A 100 6.37 -5.79 -10.83
CA PHE A 100 6.16 -6.88 -9.88
C PHE A 100 7.09 -8.07 -10.16
N ALA A 101 7.26 -8.47 -11.42
CA ALA A 101 8.15 -9.56 -11.81
C ALA A 101 9.62 -9.26 -11.47
N LEU A 102 10.04 -7.99 -11.59
CA LEU A 102 11.40 -7.57 -11.28
C LEU A 102 11.66 -7.39 -9.79
N ALA A 103 10.62 -7.22 -8.97
CA ALA A 103 10.77 -7.00 -7.54
C ALA A 103 10.86 -8.30 -6.72
N GLU A 104 10.23 -9.39 -7.18
CA GLU A 104 10.27 -10.72 -6.57
C GLU A 104 11.70 -11.27 -6.34
N PRO A 105 12.65 -11.21 -7.30
CA PRO A 105 14.00 -11.77 -7.11
C PRO A 105 14.94 -10.89 -6.26
N VAL A 106 14.60 -9.62 -6.01
CA VAL A 106 15.54 -8.67 -5.39
C VAL A 106 15.49 -8.70 -3.86
N ASN A 107 14.37 -9.14 -3.27
CA ASN A 107 14.28 -9.38 -1.85
C ASN A 107 13.23 -10.48 -1.58
N SER A 108 13.63 -11.59 -0.96
CA SER A 108 12.70 -12.67 -0.60
C SER A 108 11.66 -12.24 0.44
N GLU A 109 11.88 -11.14 1.16
CA GLU A 109 10.90 -10.54 2.07
C GLU A 109 9.88 -9.66 1.34
N PHE A 110 10.01 -9.45 0.03
CA PHE A 110 9.16 -8.54 -0.72
C PHE A 110 7.74 -9.09 -0.91
N SER A 111 7.62 -10.40 -1.13
CA SER A 111 6.33 -11.09 -1.07
C SER A 111 5.71 -11.02 0.32
N SER A 112 6.49 -10.84 1.39
CA SER A 112 5.97 -10.68 2.76
C SER A 112 5.53 -9.25 3.11
N ALA A 113 5.87 -8.28 2.27
CA ALA A 113 5.60 -6.88 2.55
C ALA A 113 4.11 -6.57 2.32
N LEU A 114 3.40 -6.15 3.36
CA LEU A 114 2.01 -5.68 3.30
C LEU A 114 1.73 -4.73 2.12
N ASN A 115 2.65 -3.83 1.83
CA ASN A 115 2.55 -2.88 0.72
C ASN A 115 2.51 -3.56 -0.65
N TYR A 116 3.12 -4.74 -0.80
CA TYR A 116 3.13 -5.52 -2.02
C TYR A 116 1.75 -6.08 -2.31
N GLY A 117 1.15 -6.73 -1.31
CA GLY A 117 -0.22 -7.23 -1.41
C GLY A 117 -1.24 -6.15 -1.68
N TYR A 118 -1.12 -5.00 -1.01
CA TYR A 118 -1.99 -3.85 -1.29
C TYR A 118 -1.82 -3.31 -2.71
N ALA A 119 -0.58 -3.18 -3.19
CA ALA A 119 -0.32 -2.72 -4.55
C ALA A 119 -0.87 -3.72 -5.60
N ALA A 120 -0.65 -5.02 -5.39
CA ALA A 120 -1.14 -6.08 -6.27
C ALA A 120 -2.67 -6.16 -6.29
N ALA A 121 -3.33 -6.07 -5.13
CA ALA A 121 -4.79 -6.03 -5.04
C ALA A 121 -5.38 -4.78 -5.73
N GLY A 122 -4.71 -3.63 -5.58
CA GLY A 122 -5.04 -2.40 -6.31
C GLY A 122 -4.92 -2.58 -7.82
N ALA A 123 -3.84 -3.22 -8.28
CA ALA A 123 -3.61 -3.51 -9.70
C ALA A 123 -4.65 -4.48 -10.27
N TYR A 124 -5.03 -5.53 -9.52
CA TYR A 124 -6.12 -6.43 -9.90
C TYR A 124 -7.44 -5.67 -10.04
N THR A 125 -7.77 -4.80 -9.09
CA THR A 125 -9.01 -4.00 -9.13
C THR A 125 -9.04 -3.06 -10.35
N ALA A 126 -7.89 -2.51 -10.74
CA ALA A 126 -7.78 -1.60 -11.88
C ALA A 126 -7.83 -2.34 -13.24
N CYS A 127 -7.13 -3.47 -13.34
CA CYS A 127 -6.82 -4.11 -14.62
C CYS A 127 -7.57 -5.43 -14.87
N GLN A 128 -8.22 -5.99 -13.84
CA GLN A 128 -8.85 -7.31 -13.84
C GLN A 128 -7.95 -8.43 -14.40
N ASP A 129 -6.65 -8.33 -14.17
CA ASP A 129 -5.66 -9.32 -14.61
C ASP A 129 -5.40 -10.31 -13.48
N PRO A 130 -5.66 -11.62 -13.67
CA PRO A 130 -5.53 -12.63 -12.62
C PRO A 130 -4.09 -12.74 -12.09
N ASP A 131 -3.07 -12.39 -12.87
CA ASP A 131 -1.68 -12.40 -12.40
C ASP A 131 -1.50 -11.49 -11.17
N PHE A 132 -2.20 -10.35 -11.13
CA PHE A 132 -2.14 -9.45 -9.97
C PHE A 132 -2.90 -10.00 -8.75
N LEU A 133 -3.93 -10.80 -8.96
CA LEU A 133 -4.65 -11.46 -7.88
C LEU A 133 -3.77 -12.53 -7.23
N ASP A 134 -3.08 -13.34 -8.05
CA ASP A 134 -2.17 -14.38 -7.56
C ASP A 134 -1.03 -13.77 -6.74
N LEU A 135 -0.45 -12.66 -7.20
CA LEU A 135 0.55 -11.89 -6.45
C LEU A 135 0.00 -11.37 -5.12
N ALA A 136 -1.23 -10.83 -5.10
CA ALA A 136 -1.85 -10.34 -3.88
C ALA A 136 -2.09 -11.46 -2.87
N VAL A 137 -2.63 -12.60 -3.32
CA VAL A 137 -2.88 -13.78 -2.46
C VAL A 137 -1.59 -14.35 -1.91
N THR A 138 -0.55 -14.46 -2.74
CA THR A 138 0.77 -14.99 -2.34
C THR A 138 1.46 -14.13 -1.30
N SER A 139 1.13 -12.84 -1.24
CA SER A 139 1.76 -11.92 -0.28
C SER A 139 1.16 -11.90 1.12
N TRP A 140 -0.03 -12.46 1.28
CA TRP A 140 -0.78 -12.49 2.53
C TRP A 140 -0.39 -13.57 3.57
N PRO A 141 0.18 -14.76 3.22
CA PRO A 141 0.33 -15.88 4.15
C PRO A 141 1.21 -15.59 5.38
N ILE A 142 2.07 -14.56 5.35
CA ILE A 142 3.02 -14.28 6.43
C ILE A 142 2.39 -13.52 7.61
N LEU A 143 1.14 -13.05 7.49
CA LEU A 143 0.41 -12.43 8.60
C LEU A 143 -0.33 -13.44 9.51
N VAL A 144 -0.50 -14.69 9.09
CA VAL A 144 -1.31 -15.67 9.84
C VAL A 144 -0.43 -16.64 10.63
N ASP A 145 0.81 -16.88 10.21
CA ASP A 145 1.64 -17.94 10.82
C ASP A 145 2.53 -17.47 11.99
N SER A 146 2.71 -16.16 12.19
CA SER A 146 3.39 -15.63 13.37
C SER A 146 2.51 -15.64 14.64
N ASN A 147 1.23 -16.05 14.53
CA ASN A 147 0.31 -16.14 15.66
C ASN A 147 -0.57 -17.42 15.69
N SER A 148 -0.30 -18.42 14.85
CA SER A 148 -1.13 -19.62 14.75
C SER A 148 -0.32 -20.90 14.81
N GLY A 149 0.25 -21.17 15.99
CA GLY A 149 0.45 -22.56 16.41
C GLY A 149 -0.87 -23.32 16.27
N ARG A 150 -0.89 -24.34 15.40
CA ARG A 150 -2.00 -25.19 14.95
C ARG A 150 -2.71 -24.72 13.68
N ARG A 151 -2.29 -25.28 12.55
CA ARG A 151 -3.16 -26.21 11.78
C ARG A 151 -2.37 -27.42 11.33
N HIS A 152 -2.53 -28.50 12.09
CA HIS A 152 -2.39 -29.84 11.56
C HIS A 152 -3.33 -30.00 10.36
N LEU A 153 -2.81 -30.67 9.33
CA LEU A 153 -3.45 -31.73 8.54
C LEU A 153 -4.90 -31.49 8.12
N LEU A 154 -5.09 -31.26 6.82
CA LEU A 154 -6.17 -31.76 5.95
C LEU A 154 -5.87 -31.13 4.56
N GLY A 155 -5.74 -31.85 3.45
CA GLY A 155 -6.23 -33.18 3.16
C GLY A 155 -5.30 -33.97 2.23
N GLU A 156 -5.47 -35.27 2.41
CA GLU A 156 -5.13 -36.34 1.48
C GLU A 156 -5.88 -36.14 0.15
N SER A 157 -5.18 -36.38 -0.95
CA SER A 157 -5.53 -37.44 -1.91
C SER A 157 -4.26 -37.88 -2.64
#